data_AF-A0A4Q5Z668-F1
#
_entry.id   AF-A0A4Q5Z668-F1
#
_cell.length_a   1.000
_cell.length_b   1.000
_cell.length_c   1.000
_cell.angle_alpha   90.00
_cell.angle_beta   90.00
_cell.angle_gamma   90.00
#
_symmetry.space_group_name_H-M   'P 1'
#
loop_
_entity.id
_entity.type
_entity.pdbx_description
1 polymer ?
#
loop_
_entity_poly.entity_id
_entity_poly.type
_entity_poly.pdbx_seq_one_letter_code
_entity_poly.pdbx_strand_id
1 'polypeptide(L)'
;QYTHGLHIFEEQISHFGKEDALHFKPFTILKIIFEDGREELPNSNLTYQQVSDDEMMMLNIHENKDLQEQVQPVYAWMDQLNGNKEEGIVIKPVQAFIPNVPPAFKVRNHHYLTMIYGVDFLQDLEENIHKRKVGRKIQCSINDWMINHKLLAIPYAEIHIENYLLKNLVYDRIMGERLEGKLDSRL
;
A
#
# COMPACT_ATOMS: atom_id res chain seq x y z
N GLN A 1 -4.94 -31.94 2.37
CA GLN A 1 -4.64 -30.69 1.65
C GLN A 1 -5.74 -29.65 1.91
N TYR A 2 -7.01 -29.94 1.61
CA TYR A 2 -8.15 -29.09 2.02
C TYR A 2 -8.17 -28.73 3.52
N THR A 3 -7.95 -29.72 4.40
CA THR A 3 -7.87 -29.52 5.86
C THR A 3 -6.76 -28.56 6.30
N HIS A 4 -5.67 -28.47 5.54
CA HIS A 4 -4.57 -27.56 5.84
C HIS A 4 -4.93 -26.12 5.48
N GLY A 5 -5.54 -25.90 4.31
CA GLY A 5 -6.04 -24.58 3.90
C GLY A 5 -7.13 -24.05 4.84
N LEU A 6 -8.02 -24.92 5.31
CA LEU A 6 -9.04 -24.57 6.31
C LEU A 6 -8.41 -24.10 7.63
N HIS A 7 -7.39 -24.80 8.13
CA HIS A 7 -6.67 -24.41 9.35
C HIS A 7 -5.99 -23.04 9.19
N ILE A 8 -5.30 -22.81 8.06
CA ILE A 8 -4.68 -21.51 7.78
C ILE A 8 -5.75 -20.40 7.76
N PHE A 9 -6.87 -20.63 7.08
CA PHE A 9 -7.96 -19.66 7.00
C PHE A 9 -8.51 -19.33 8.39
N GLU A 10 -8.81 -20.34 9.21
CA GLU A 10 -9.29 -20.18 10.58
C GLU A 10 -8.30 -19.37 11.45
N GLU A 11 -7.01 -19.71 11.36
CA GLU A 11 -5.95 -19.03 12.10
C GLU A 11 -5.83 -17.55 11.72
N GLN A 12 -5.88 -17.23 10.42
CA GLN A 12 -5.77 -15.87 9.92
C GLN A 12 -7.00 -15.03 10.30
N ILE A 13 -8.22 -15.57 10.13
CA ILE A 13 -9.45 -14.89 10.53
C ILE A 13 -9.47 -14.64 12.04
N SER A 14 -9.03 -15.61 12.84
CA SER A 14 -8.96 -15.45 14.30
C SER A 14 -7.92 -14.42 14.73
N HIS A 15 -6.85 -14.23 13.96
CA HIS A 15 -5.83 -13.22 14.22
C HIS A 15 -6.32 -11.81 13.85
N PHE A 16 -6.76 -11.61 12.60
CA PHE A 16 -7.16 -10.29 12.09
C PHE A 16 -8.56 -9.85 12.52
N GLY A 17 -9.46 -10.79 12.79
CA GLY A 17 -10.84 -10.53 13.20
C GLY A 17 -11.03 -10.40 14.71
N LYS A 18 -9.93 -10.39 15.49
CA LYS A 18 -9.98 -10.24 16.94
C LYS A 18 -10.42 -8.81 17.31
N GLU A 19 -11.38 -8.70 18.21
CA GLU A 19 -11.70 -7.42 18.84
C GLU A 19 -10.51 -6.93 19.68
N ASP A 20 -10.11 -5.68 19.45
CA ASP A 20 -9.02 -5.04 20.18
C ASP A 20 -9.31 -3.55 20.38
N ALA A 21 -8.57 -2.92 21.30
CA ALA A 21 -8.65 -1.50 21.53
C ALA A 21 -8.16 -0.72 20.28
N LEU A 22 -8.80 0.43 20.04
CA LEU A 22 -8.39 1.32 18.95
C LEU A 22 -6.95 1.78 19.16
N HIS A 23 -6.11 1.52 18.15
CA HIS A 23 -4.74 1.99 18.08
C HIS A 23 -4.44 2.43 16.64
N PHE A 24 -3.50 3.36 16.47
CA PHE A 24 -3.11 3.89 15.16
C PHE A 24 -1.68 3.46 14.80
N LYS A 25 -1.47 3.04 13.55
CA LYS A 25 -0.14 2.82 12.96
C LYS A 25 0.10 3.84 11.83
N PRO A 26 0.51 5.08 12.14
CA PRO A 26 0.81 6.08 11.11
C PRO A 26 2.04 5.66 10.30
N PHE A 27 2.08 6.01 9.01
CA PHE A 27 3.15 5.53 8.13
C PHE A 27 3.76 6.57 7.18
N THR A 28 3.23 7.79 7.14
CA THR A 28 3.79 8.88 6.34
C THR A 28 3.18 10.22 6.74
N ILE A 29 3.94 11.31 6.58
CA ILE A 29 3.43 12.67 6.67
C ILE A 29 3.25 13.19 5.24
N LEU A 30 2.01 13.52 4.88
CA LEU A 30 1.67 14.01 3.54
C LEU A 30 1.91 15.51 3.37
N LYS A 31 1.64 16.28 4.42
CA LYS A 31 1.68 17.75 4.42
C LYS A 31 1.82 18.27 5.85
N ILE A 32 2.58 19.35 6.01
CA ILE A 32 2.73 20.08 7.26
C ILE A 32 2.21 21.50 7.02
N ILE A 33 1.38 22.00 7.93
CA ILE A 33 0.82 23.35 7.89
C ILE A 33 1.32 24.07 9.13
N PHE A 34 2.04 25.17 8.95
CA PHE A 34 2.61 25.98 10.03
C PHE A 34 1.61 27.06 10.47
N GLU A 35 1.78 27.57 11.69
CA GLU A 35 0.93 28.63 12.26
C GLU A 35 0.99 29.93 11.45
N ASP A 36 2.11 30.20 10.76
CA ASP A 36 2.29 31.36 9.89
C ASP A 36 1.62 31.21 8.51
N GLY A 37 0.91 30.10 8.29
CA GLY A 37 0.22 29.78 7.03
C GLY A 37 1.13 29.22 5.95
N ARG A 38 2.44 29.05 6.20
CA ARG A 38 3.30 28.29 5.28
C ARG A 38 2.89 26.82 5.29
N GLU A 39 3.15 26.17 4.17
CA GLU A 39 2.89 24.75 4.00
C GLU A 39 4.10 24.06 3.40
N GLU A 40 4.34 22.84 3.84
CA GLU A 40 5.40 21.99 3.36
C GLU A 40 4.83 20.64 2.94
N LEU A 41 5.27 20.17 1.77
CA LEU A 41 5.03 18.81 1.30
C LEU A 41 6.34 18.04 1.45
N PRO A 42 6.53 17.24 2.53
CA PRO A 42 7.80 16.56 2.78
C PRO A 42 8.25 15.65 1.64
N ASN A 43 7.29 15.11 0.88
CA ASN A 43 7.49 14.23 -0.27
C ASN A 43 8.47 13.06 0.00
N SER A 44 8.46 12.52 1.22
CA SER A 44 9.40 11.50 1.66
C SER A 44 8.69 10.42 2.48
N ASN A 45 8.83 9.17 2.06
CA ASN A 45 8.38 8.02 2.85
C ASN A 45 9.25 7.80 4.11
N LEU A 46 10.40 8.48 4.24
CA LEU A 46 11.22 8.43 5.47
C LEU A 46 10.60 9.20 6.63
N THR A 47 9.55 9.99 6.37
CA THR A 47 8.70 10.55 7.44
C THR A 47 8.07 9.47 8.32
N TYR A 48 8.07 8.20 7.88
CA TYR A 48 7.75 7.03 8.69
C TYR A 48 8.47 7.04 10.05
N GLN A 49 9.78 7.33 10.07
CA GLN A 49 10.60 7.33 11.30
C GLN A 49 10.23 8.45 12.27
N GLN A 50 9.42 9.43 11.85
CA GLN A 50 8.96 10.52 12.70
C GLN A 50 7.63 10.21 13.38
N VAL A 51 6.89 9.21 12.87
CA VAL A 51 5.53 8.90 13.31
C VAL A 51 5.37 7.47 13.83
N SER A 52 6.33 6.59 13.56
CA SER A 52 6.29 5.18 13.95
C SER A 52 7.64 4.70 14.48
N ASP A 53 7.58 3.86 15.52
CA ASP A 53 8.73 3.13 16.07
C ASP A 53 8.83 1.69 15.49
N ASP A 54 7.86 1.28 14.66
CA ASP A 54 7.87 -0.04 14.01
C ASP A 54 9.04 -0.15 13.02
N GLU A 55 9.54 -1.37 12.82
CA GLU A 55 10.68 -1.63 11.93
C GLU A 55 10.37 -1.31 10.45
N MET A 56 11.37 -0.82 9.72
CA MET A 56 11.34 -0.73 8.27
C MET A 56 12.69 -1.14 7.67
N MET A 57 12.66 -1.70 6.47
CA MET A 57 13.87 -2.01 5.70
C MET A 57 14.07 -0.95 4.59
N MET A 58 15.29 -0.43 4.50
CA MET A 58 15.71 0.45 3.40
C MET A 58 16.62 -0.32 2.45
N LEU A 59 16.30 -0.26 1.15
CA LEU A 59 17.08 -0.89 0.10
C LEU A 59 17.69 0.19 -0.80
N ASN A 60 18.98 0.09 -1.06
CA ASN A 60 19.71 1.01 -1.94
C ASN A 60 20.07 0.27 -3.22
N ILE A 61 19.25 0.42 -4.25
CA ILE A 61 19.43 -0.28 -5.54
C ILE A 61 19.96 0.72 -6.56
N HIS A 62 21.25 0.66 -6.88
CA HIS A 62 21.87 1.48 -7.93
C HIS A 62 22.01 0.69 -9.23
N GLU A 63 22.32 -0.60 -9.12
CA GLU A 63 22.46 -1.52 -10.25
C GLU A 63 21.79 -2.87 -9.95
N ASN A 64 21.60 -3.71 -10.99
CA ASN A 64 20.98 -5.03 -10.84
C ASN A 64 21.72 -5.96 -9.87
N LYS A 65 23.04 -5.78 -9.70
CA LYS A 65 23.83 -6.57 -8.77
C LYS A 65 23.43 -6.29 -7.32
N ASP A 66 23.15 -5.03 -6.97
CA ASP A 66 22.71 -4.63 -5.63
C ASP A 66 21.40 -5.33 -5.25
N LEU A 67 20.50 -5.49 -6.23
CA LEU A 67 19.25 -6.20 -6.03
C LEU A 67 19.49 -7.67 -5.62
N GLN A 68 20.44 -8.36 -6.27
CA GLN A 68 20.74 -9.76 -5.95
C GLN A 68 21.30 -9.91 -4.53
N GLU A 69 22.12 -8.96 -4.08
CA GLU A 69 22.72 -8.98 -2.75
C GLU A 69 21.70 -8.58 -1.66
N GLN A 70 20.84 -7.59 -1.94
CA GLN A 70 19.92 -7.04 -0.95
C GLN A 70 18.56 -7.76 -0.86
N VAL A 71 18.20 -8.59 -1.83
CA VAL A 71 16.91 -9.30 -1.80
C VAL A 71 16.89 -10.43 -0.75
N GLN A 72 18.02 -11.05 -0.43
CA GLN A 72 18.06 -12.15 0.54
C GLN A 72 17.64 -11.72 1.95
N PRO A 73 18.14 -10.60 2.51
CA PRO A 73 17.60 -10.03 3.74
C PRO A 73 16.09 -9.73 3.70
N VAL A 74 15.57 -9.29 2.56
CA VAL A 74 14.12 -9.02 2.39
C VAL A 74 13.30 -10.29 2.53
N TYR A 75 13.73 -11.40 1.92
CA TYR A 75 13.05 -12.69 2.06
C TYR A 75 13.08 -13.19 3.50
N ALA A 76 14.22 -13.11 4.18
CA ALA A 76 14.33 -13.50 5.58
C ALA A 76 13.41 -12.65 6.49
N TRP A 77 13.31 -11.35 6.24
CA TRP A 77 12.39 -10.47 6.95
C TRP A 77 10.93 -10.83 6.67
N MET A 78 10.59 -11.12 5.41
CA MET A 78 9.24 -11.60 5.04
C MET A 78 8.87 -12.90 5.77
N ASP A 79 9.80 -13.84 5.92
CA ASP A 79 9.57 -15.09 6.65
C ASP A 79 9.30 -14.85 8.15
N GLN A 80 10.01 -13.89 8.77
CA GLN A 80 9.73 -13.47 10.14
C GLN A 80 8.33 -12.85 10.27
N LEU A 81 7.95 -11.95 9.34
CA LEU A 81 6.62 -11.33 9.32
C LEU A 81 5.51 -12.37 9.13
N ASN A 82 5.75 -13.41 8.31
CA ASN A 82 4.84 -14.53 8.14
C ASN A 82 4.63 -15.28 9.46
N GLY A 83 5.69 -15.51 10.24
CA GLY A 83 5.61 -16.11 11.57
C GLY A 83 4.80 -15.26 12.56
N ASN A 84 4.88 -13.93 12.41
CA ASN A 84 4.12 -12.96 13.21
C ASN A 84 2.68 -12.75 12.71
N LYS A 85 2.27 -13.41 11.62
CA LYS A 85 0.93 -13.31 11.00
C LYS A 85 0.58 -11.91 10.51
N GLU A 86 1.57 -11.09 10.18
CA GLU A 86 1.36 -9.81 9.49
C GLU A 86 0.75 -10.07 8.10
N GLU A 87 0.07 -9.08 7.49
CA GLU A 87 -0.49 -9.24 6.13
C GLU A 87 0.61 -9.44 5.07
N GLY A 88 1.76 -8.80 5.28
CA GLY A 88 2.93 -8.82 4.40
C GLY A 88 3.65 -7.48 4.43
N ILE A 89 4.27 -7.11 3.30
CA ILE A 89 5.06 -5.87 3.18
C ILE A 89 4.48 -4.92 2.15
N VAL A 90 4.87 -3.65 2.27
CA VAL A 90 4.59 -2.61 1.28
C VAL A 90 5.91 -1.99 0.83
N ILE A 91 6.22 -2.11 -0.46
CA ILE A 91 7.43 -1.58 -1.06
C ILE A 91 7.12 -0.19 -1.62
N LYS A 92 7.87 0.83 -1.19
CA LYS A 92 7.66 2.23 -1.58
C LYS A 92 8.98 2.88 -2.02
N PRO A 93 8.98 3.81 -2.99
CA PRO A 93 10.14 4.65 -3.24
C PRO A 93 10.41 5.57 -2.04
N VAL A 94 11.68 5.93 -1.81
CA VAL A 94 12.07 6.86 -0.74
C VAL A 94 11.38 8.22 -0.93
N GLN A 95 11.44 8.76 -2.14
CA GLN A 95 10.63 9.92 -2.53
C GLN A 95 9.18 9.49 -2.73
N ALA A 96 8.25 10.07 -1.96
CA ALA A 96 6.87 9.59 -1.89
C ALA A 96 6.11 9.76 -3.22
N PHE A 97 6.33 10.87 -3.92
CA PHE A 97 5.75 11.17 -5.22
C PHE A 97 6.83 11.35 -6.27
N ILE A 98 6.76 10.48 -7.28
CA ILE A 98 7.54 10.55 -8.52
C ILE A 98 6.52 10.46 -9.67
N PRO A 99 6.51 11.40 -10.64
CA PRO A 99 5.57 11.36 -11.74
C PRO A 99 5.59 10.02 -12.49
N ASN A 100 4.39 9.48 -12.78
CA ASN A 100 4.19 8.20 -13.47
C ASN A 100 4.74 6.95 -12.76
N VAL A 101 5.13 7.05 -11.49
CA VAL A 101 5.54 5.91 -10.66
C VAL A 101 4.43 5.63 -9.64
N PRO A 102 4.03 4.36 -9.42
CA PRO A 102 3.03 4.04 -8.42
C PRO A 102 3.54 4.37 -7.01
N PRO A 103 2.65 4.74 -6.06
CA PRO A 103 3.04 5.08 -4.70
C PRO A 103 3.66 3.90 -3.95
N ALA A 104 3.22 2.68 -4.28
CA ALA A 104 3.65 1.47 -3.59
C ALA A 104 3.29 0.19 -4.36
N PHE A 105 3.95 -0.90 -3.97
CA PHE A 105 3.51 -2.27 -4.23
C PHE A 105 3.24 -2.99 -2.92
N LYS A 106 2.02 -3.53 -2.76
CA LYS A 106 1.71 -4.45 -1.65
C LYS A 106 2.12 -5.86 -2.02
N VAL A 107 2.81 -6.57 -1.12
CA VAL A 107 3.21 -7.96 -1.26
C VAL A 107 2.71 -8.71 -0.04
N ARG A 108 1.57 -9.36 -0.19
CA ARG A 108 0.88 -10.08 0.88
C ARG A 108 1.34 -11.53 0.91
N ASN A 109 1.50 -12.09 2.10
CA ASN A 109 1.94 -13.48 2.23
C ASN A 109 0.84 -14.48 1.86
N HIS A 110 1.25 -15.73 1.60
CA HIS A 110 0.32 -16.75 1.14
C HIS A 110 -0.73 -17.14 2.19
N HIS A 111 -0.42 -17.09 3.49
CA HIS A 111 -1.38 -17.39 4.54
C HIS A 111 -2.51 -16.35 4.54
N TYR A 112 -2.16 -15.06 4.55
CA TYR A 112 -3.14 -13.98 4.44
C TYR A 112 -3.98 -14.09 3.16
N LEU A 113 -3.33 -14.37 2.02
CA LEU A 113 -4.01 -14.53 0.74
C LEU A 113 -5.02 -15.69 0.72
N THR A 114 -4.91 -16.65 1.64
CA THR A 114 -5.91 -17.71 1.81
C THR A 114 -7.26 -17.11 2.27
N MET A 115 -7.26 -16.02 3.06
CA MET A 115 -8.50 -15.30 3.38
C MET A 115 -9.14 -14.62 2.16
N ILE A 116 -8.32 -14.21 1.20
CA ILE A 116 -8.74 -13.43 0.03
C ILE A 116 -9.18 -14.32 -1.14
N TYR A 117 -8.46 -15.42 -1.37
CA TYR A 117 -8.67 -16.31 -2.51
C TYR A 117 -9.39 -17.62 -2.13
N GLY A 118 -9.54 -17.90 -0.84
CA GLY A 118 -10.21 -19.09 -0.31
C GLY A 118 -9.22 -20.17 0.16
N VAL A 119 -9.76 -21.19 0.84
CA VAL A 119 -9.00 -22.28 1.48
C VAL A 119 -8.15 -23.09 0.49
N ASP A 120 -8.55 -23.14 -0.78
CA ASP A 120 -7.83 -23.87 -1.84
C ASP A 120 -6.73 -23.03 -2.51
N PHE A 121 -6.50 -21.78 -2.08
CA PHE A 121 -5.56 -20.84 -2.69
C PHE A 121 -4.16 -21.43 -2.94
N LEU A 122 -3.61 -22.14 -1.95
CA LEU A 122 -2.29 -22.76 -2.06
C LEU A 122 -2.24 -23.90 -3.07
N GLN A 123 -3.35 -24.64 -3.21
CA GLN A 123 -3.48 -25.72 -4.18
C GLN A 123 -3.62 -25.14 -5.60
N ASP A 124 -4.41 -24.08 -5.75
CA ASP A 124 -4.72 -23.44 -7.03
C ASP A 124 -3.76 -22.29 -7.36
N LEU A 125 -2.57 -22.27 -6.75
CA LEU A 125 -1.64 -21.14 -6.83
C LEU A 125 -1.23 -20.83 -8.28
N GLU A 126 -0.89 -21.85 -9.06
CA GLU A 126 -0.48 -21.70 -10.46
C GLU A 126 -1.60 -21.10 -11.32
N GLU A 127 -2.84 -21.60 -11.15
CA GLU A 127 -4.02 -21.07 -11.84
C GLU A 127 -4.29 -19.60 -11.44
N ASN A 128 -4.19 -19.29 -10.14
CA ASN A 128 -4.36 -17.93 -9.64
C ASN A 128 -3.29 -16.97 -10.17
N ILE A 129 -2.04 -17.42 -10.29
CA ILE A 129 -0.94 -16.63 -10.90
C ILE A 129 -1.25 -16.36 -12.37
N HIS A 130 -1.68 -17.36 -13.14
CA HIS A 130 -2.00 -17.18 -14.56
C HIS A 130 -3.15 -16.20 -14.80
N LYS A 131 -4.16 -16.22 -13.92
CA LYS A 131 -5.31 -15.29 -13.96
C LYS A 131 -4.95 -13.87 -13.50
N ARG A 132 -3.87 -13.69 -12.74
CA ARG A 132 -3.51 -12.39 -12.14
C ARG A 132 -3.10 -11.37 -13.21
N LYS A 133 -3.84 -10.26 -13.30
CA LYS A 133 -3.54 -9.13 -14.19
C LYS A 133 -3.55 -7.82 -13.39
N VAL A 134 -2.37 -7.28 -13.10
CA VAL A 134 -2.21 -6.06 -12.29
C VAL A 134 -2.12 -4.76 -13.10
N GLY A 135 -1.88 -4.84 -14.41
CA GLY A 135 -1.54 -3.65 -15.22
C GLY A 135 -2.55 -2.50 -15.13
N ARG A 136 -3.86 -2.78 -15.23
CA ARG A 136 -4.90 -1.75 -15.07
C ARG A 136 -4.94 -1.17 -13.65
N LYS A 137 -4.74 -2.01 -12.63
CA LYS A 137 -4.71 -1.59 -11.22
C LYS A 137 -3.51 -0.70 -10.93
N ILE A 138 -2.34 -1.02 -11.50
CA ILE A 138 -1.14 -0.17 -11.43
C ILE A 138 -1.41 1.18 -12.11
N GLN A 139 -2.04 1.19 -13.29
CA GLN A 139 -2.36 2.44 -13.97
C GLN A 139 -3.32 3.32 -13.15
N CYS A 140 -4.37 2.73 -12.55
CA CYS A 140 -5.24 3.44 -11.62
C CYS A 140 -4.45 3.98 -10.43
N SER A 141 -3.58 3.17 -9.81
CA SER A 141 -2.74 3.57 -8.68
C SER A 141 -1.81 4.74 -9.00
N ILE A 142 -1.20 4.76 -10.19
CA ILE A 142 -0.40 5.89 -10.69
C ILE A 142 -1.26 7.14 -10.84
N ASN A 143 -2.40 7.03 -11.52
CA ASN A 143 -3.28 8.17 -11.80
C ASN A 143 -3.84 8.76 -10.50
N ASP A 144 -4.26 7.91 -9.58
CA ASP A 144 -4.80 8.30 -8.28
C ASP A 144 -3.74 9.02 -7.44
N TRP A 145 -2.49 8.54 -7.47
CA TRP A 145 -1.39 9.21 -6.79
C TRP A 145 -1.02 10.56 -7.40
N MET A 146 -1.10 10.68 -8.73
CA MET A 146 -0.93 11.96 -9.43
C MET A 146 -2.04 12.96 -9.09
N ILE A 147 -3.30 12.51 -9.00
CA ILE A 147 -4.41 13.37 -8.56
C ILE A 147 -4.20 13.78 -7.10
N ASN A 148 -3.80 12.84 -6.23
CA ASN A 148 -3.56 13.12 -4.82
C ASN A 148 -2.46 14.17 -4.61
N HIS A 149 -1.36 14.09 -5.38
CA HIS A 149 -0.31 15.12 -5.33
C HIS A 149 -0.84 16.51 -5.72
N LYS A 150 -1.72 16.59 -6.73
CA LYS A 150 -2.38 17.86 -7.10
C LYS A 150 -3.34 18.36 -6.01
N LEU A 151 -4.06 17.45 -5.35
CA LEU A 151 -4.94 17.78 -4.22
C LEU A 151 -4.13 18.32 -3.03
N LEU A 152 -3.01 17.69 -2.67
CA LEU A 152 -2.14 18.13 -1.58
C LEU A 152 -1.52 19.52 -1.85
N ALA A 153 -1.30 19.86 -3.11
CA ALA A 153 -0.78 21.16 -3.53
C ALA A 153 -1.79 22.31 -3.36
N ILE A 154 -3.08 22.03 -3.17
CA ILE A 154 -4.07 23.07 -2.85
C ILE A 154 -3.79 23.56 -1.42
N PRO A 155 -3.60 24.88 -1.20
CA PRO A 155 -3.44 25.43 0.13
C PRO A 155 -4.62 25.06 1.03
N TYR A 156 -4.34 24.67 2.26
CA TYR A 156 -5.36 24.26 3.23
C TYR A 156 -6.40 25.37 3.45
N ALA A 157 -5.94 26.63 3.49
CA ALA A 157 -6.81 27.80 3.59
C ALA A 157 -7.75 27.98 2.38
N GLU A 158 -7.44 27.37 1.23
CA GLU A 158 -8.24 27.43 0.01
C GLU A 158 -9.17 26.21 -0.15
N ILE A 159 -9.26 25.33 0.84
CA ILE A 159 -10.21 24.21 0.84
C ILE A 159 -11.60 24.72 1.22
N HIS A 160 -12.37 25.14 0.22
CA HIS A 160 -13.75 25.57 0.40
C HIS A 160 -14.62 25.27 -0.84
N ILE A 161 -15.94 25.41 -0.68
CA ILE A 161 -16.92 25.01 -1.70
C ILE A 161 -16.75 25.78 -3.02
N GLU A 162 -16.30 27.03 -3.01
CA GLU A 162 -16.09 27.81 -4.25
C GLU A 162 -14.75 27.53 -4.94
N ASN A 163 -13.90 26.65 -4.40
CA ASN A 163 -12.68 26.23 -5.09
C ASN A 163 -13.02 25.21 -6.19
N TYR A 164 -13.23 25.70 -7.41
CA TYR A 164 -13.57 24.85 -8.56
C TYR A 164 -12.43 23.93 -8.99
N LEU A 165 -11.17 24.31 -8.77
CA LEU A 165 -10.03 23.43 -9.01
C LEU A 165 -10.09 22.21 -8.09
N LEU A 166 -10.33 22.42 -6.79
CA LEU A 166 -10.54 21.34 -5.81
C LEU A 166 -11.69 20.43 -6.25
N LYS A 167 -12.85 21.02 -6.60
CA LYS A 167 -14.04 20.27 -7.05
C LYS A 167 -13.73 19.38 -8.26
N ASN A 168 -13.02 19.90 -9.25
CA ASN A 168 -12.65 19.14 -10.44
C ASN A 168 -11.68 17.99 -10.10
N LEU A 169 -10.66 18.23 -9.28
CA LEU A 169 -9.73 17.17 -8.86
C LEU A 169 -10.42 16.09 -8.02
N VAL A 170 -11.35 16.47 -7.14
CA VAL A 170 -12.17 15.52 -6.38
C VAL A 170 -13.08 14.73 -7.32
N TYR A 171 -13.73 15.38 -8.28
CA TYR A 171 -14.55 14.70 -9.30
C TYR A 171 -13.71 13.69 -10.09
N ASP A 172 -12.52 14.08 -10.55
CA ASP A 172 -11.58 13.20 -11.25
C ASP A 172 -11.22 11.99 -10.39
N ARG A 173 -10.95 12.19 -9.09
CA ARG A 173 -10.68 11.10 -8.14
C ARG A 173 -11.88 10.15 -8.00
N ILE A 174 -13.09 10.68 -7.85
CA ILE A 174 -14.33 9.88 -7.75
C ILE A 174 -14.55 9.07 -9.04
N MET A 175 -14.29 9.65 -10.22
CA MET A 175 -14.39 8.91 -11.47
C MET A 175 -13.32 7.81 -11.56
N GLY A 176 -12.09 8.08 -11.09
CA GLY A 176 -11.03 7.10 -10.95
C GLY A 176 -11.43 5.92 -10.06
N GLU A 177 -12.04 6.19 -8.90
CA GLU A 177 -12.54 5.17 -7.97
C GLU A 177 -13.59 4.27 -8.63
N ARG A 178 -14.55 4.85 -9.37
CA ARG A 178 -15.57 4.09 -10.11
C ARG A 178 -14.98 3.16 -11.18
N LEU A 179 -13.84 3.53 -11.77
CA LEU A 179 -13.13 2.69 -12.73
C LEU A 179 -12.35 1.59 -12.02
N GLU A 180 -11.64 1.94 -10.93
CA GLU A 180 -10.87 0.99 -10.13
C GLU A 180 -11.75 -0.09 -9.49
N GLY A 181 -12.96 0.28 -9.02
CA GLY A 181 -13.93 -0.64 -8.42
C GLY A 181 -14.49 -1.71 -9.37
N LYS A 182 -14.21 -1.63 -10.67
CA LYS A 182 -14.56 -2.66 -11.66
C LYS A 182 -13.44 -3.67 -11.92
N LEU A 183 -12.26 -3.46 -11.33
CA LEU A 183 -11.12 -4.37 -11.44
C LEU A 183 -11.27 -5.54 -10.47
N ASP A 184 -10.34 -6.49 -10.52
CA ASP A 184 -10.30 -7.62 -9.57
C ASP A 184 -10.25 -7.07 -8.12
N SER A 185 -11.31 -7.34 -7.36
CA SER A 185 -11.49 -6.86 -5.98
C SER A 185 -10.47 -7.45 -5.02
N ARG A 186 -9.75 -8.49 -5.42
CA ARG A 186 -8.70 -9.14 -4.62
C ARG A 186 -7.35 -8.41 -4.71
N LEU A 187 -7.23 -7.35 -5.52
CA LEU A 187 -5.99 -6.58 -5.74
C LEU A 187 -5.93 -5.27 -4.94
#